data_AF-A0A7S1R8Y8-F1
#
_entry.id   AF-A0A7S1R8Y8-F1
#
_cell.length_a   1.000
_cell.length_b   1.000
_cell.length_c   1.000
_cell.angle_alpha   90.00
_cell.angle_beta   90.00
_cell.angle_gamma   90.00
#
_symmetry.space_group_name_H-M   'P 1'
#
loop_
_entity.id
_entity.type
_entity.pdbx_description
1 polymer ?
#
loop_
_entity_poly.entity_id
_entity_poly.type
_entity_poly.pdbx_seq_one_letter_code
_entity_poly.pdbx_strand_id
1 'polypeptide(L)'
;SSHFNSSSHRSAPHGLKPSSPSGGAAGLPESMDSQLAAAAQYRQDAAQTSGMPHFMSRGFTIGGDCDEFGWPKAPIELEEPLTEEQLEAQARRREEILAEHAPSEPQVLLRPDQAPVKVVPFKSHMAQEEFDELDYPKVPKEWTPDYFTELMYKERVDPRVNPNLLLDEGHKEFWNTMARKPFAKAILRSEQHWTDRRNVWLKQYENVELMNQAREKITGLLEDCSMEVKRLLTPIVHHKITQVSLEVYLREAKERRIPFSQCLEQAYSSHELHGLREAIDAGGDEGAARLLEEYTARSQQEQSDERRRQEQANRGKRVVADSETVASRLNQAQKFRKDGYIEW
;
A
#
# COMPACT_ATOMS: atom_id res chain seq x y z
N SER A 1 -1.08 -9.55 -60.49
CA SER A 1 -0.08 -8.94 -61.40
C SER A 1 0.87 -8.15 -60.54
N SER A 2 2.17 -8.38 -60.42
CA SER A 2 3.15 -9.16 -61.17
C SER A 2 4.28 -9.55 -60.21
N HIS A 3 4.85 -10.73 -60.44
CA HIS A 3 5.96 -11.32 -59.71
C HIS A 3 7.25 -10.47 -59.73
N PHE A 4 8.06 -10.56 -58.68
CA PHE A 4 9.50 -10.66 -58.85
C PHE A 4 10.09 -11.63 -57.83
N ASN A 5 10.73 -12.65 -58.36
CA ASN A 5 11.30 -13.81 -57.72
C ASN A 5 12.76 -13.82 -58.18
N SER A 6 13.72 -13.86 -57.27
CA SER A 6 15.13 -14.03 -57.63
C SER A 6 15.85 -14.82 -56.55
N SER A 7 15.80 -16.14 -56.74
CA SER A 7 16.82 -17.08 -56.26
C SER A 7 18.13 -16.86 -57.02
N SER A 8 19.27 -17.00 -56.36
CA SER A 8 20.40 -17.79 -56.90
C SER A 8 21.57 -17.96 -55.93
N HIS A 9 21.94 -19.24 -55.80
CA HIS A 9 23.29 -19.80 -55.77
C HIS A 9 24.18 -19.75 -54.51
N ARG A 10 24.24 -20.95 -53.89
CA ARG A 10 25.38 -21.63 -53.25
C ARG A 10 26.77 -21.22 -53.74
N SER A 11 27.72 -21.15 -52.81
CA SER A 11 29.10 -21.68 -52.96
C SER A 11 29.75 -21.88 -51.59
N ALA A 12 30.04 -23.15 -51.26
CA ALA A 12 31.11 -23.59 -50.35
C ALA A 12 32.07 -24.42 -51.24
N PRO A 13 33.40 -24.49 -51.03
CA PRO A 13 33.98 -25.21 -49.88
C PRO A 13 35.40 -24.72 -49.47
N HIS A 14 36.12 -25.56 -48.71
CA HIS A 14 37.48 -25.46 -48.12
C HIS A 14 37.45 -25.16 -46.61
N GLY A 15 37.86 -26.03 -45.69
CA GLY A 15 38.85 -27.10 -45.78
C GLY A 15 40.08 -26.69 -44.96
N LEU A 16 39.97 -26.70 -43.62
CA LEU A 16 41.12 -26.49 -42.74
C LEU A 16 41.17 -27.58 -41.66
N LYS A 17 42.38 -28.14 -41.55
CA LYS A 17 42.79 -29.28 -40.75
C LYS A 17 42.76 -28.97 -39.24
N PRO A 18 42.53 -29.97 -38.37
CA PRO A 18 42.75 -29.84 -36.94
C PRO A 18 44.26 -29.93 -36.62
N SER A 19 44.81 -28.88 -36.03
CA SER A 19 46.13 -28.89 -35.41
C SER A 19 46.00 -29.20 -33.92
N SER A 20 46.51 -30.37 -33.52
CA SER A 20 46.70 -30.75 -32.12
C SER A 20 47.80 -29.91 -31.46
N PRO A 21 47.64 -29.44 -30.22
CA PRO A 21 48.75 -29.12 -29.35
C PRO A 21 49.06 -30.30 -28.43
N SER A 22 50.33 -30.68 -28.48
CA SER A 22 51.03 -31.58 -27.58
C SER A 22 51.07 -31.06 -26.14
N GLY A 23 50.80 -31.98 -25.19
CA GLY A 23 51.54 -32.18 -23.94
C GLY A 23 51.91 -30.97 -23.09
N GLY A 24 51.12 -30.74 -22.04
CA GLY A 24 51.53 -30.02 -20.83
C GLY A 24 50.94 -30.72 -19.61
N ALA A 25 51.79 -31.32 -18.79
CA ALA A 25 51.42 -32.04 -17.58
C ALA A 25 50.85 -31.07 -16.53
N ALA A 26 49.65 -31.33 -16.02
CA ALA A 26 49.11 -30.64 -14.85
C ALA A 26 48.20 -31.58 -14.05
N GLY A 27 48.54 -31.69 -12.75
CA GLY A 27 47.72 -32.07 -11.60
C GLY A 27 46.55 -33.03 -11.79
N LEU A 28 46.66 -34.20 -11.17
CA LEU A 28 45.54 -35.08 -10.84
C LEU A 28 44.38 -34.28 -10.21
N PRO A 29 43.13 -34.48 -10.64
CA PRO A 29 41.98 -33.81 -10.04
C PRO A 29 41.77 -34.33 -8.62
N GLU A 30 41.70 -33.42 -7.65
CA GLU A 30 41.15 -33.68 -6.32
C GLU A 30 39.79 -34.39 -6.48
N SER A 31 39.58 -35.45 -5.70
CA SER A 31 38.42 -36.33 -5.80
C SER A 31 37.12 -35.54 -5.71
N MET A 32 36.09 -35.96 -6.46
CA MET A 32 34.74 -35.37 -6.38
C MET A 32 34.19 -35.39 -4.94
N ASP A 33 34.69 -36.29 -4.09
CA ASP A 33 34.35 -36.35 -2.67
C ASP A 33 34.83 -35.10 -1.90
N SER A 34 35.95 -34.50 -2.29
CA SER A 34 36.45 -33.25 -1.71
C SER A 34 35.55 -32.04 -2.07
N GLN A 35 35.05 -32.01 -3.31
CA GLN A 35 34.14 -30.95 -3.76
C GLN A 35 32.74 -31.08 -3.15
N LEU A 36 32.26 -32.32 -2.94
CA LEU A 36 30.99 -32.58 -2.24
C LEU A 36 31.10 -32.27 -0.75
N ALA A 37 32.24 -32.56 -0.11
CA ALA A 37 32.49 -32.20 1.28
C ALA A 37 32.55 -30.67 1.47
N ALA A 38 33.25 -29.95 0.58
CA ALA A 38 33.32 -28.48 0.62
C ALA A 38 31.94 -27.83 0.41
N ALA A 39 31.11 -28.37 -0.49
CA ALA A 39 29.74 -27.88 -0.71
C ALA A 39 28.79 -28.18 0.46
N ALA A 40 28.97 -29.31 1.16
CA ALA A 40 28.20 -29.63 2.37
C ALA A 40 28.59 -28.73 3.55
N GLN A 41 29.89 -28.43 3.70
CA GLN A 41 30.39 -27.56 4.76
C GLN A 41 29.95 -26.10 4.56
N TYR A 42 29.95 -25.61 3.31
CA TYR A 42 29.42 -24.28 2.99
C TYR A 42 27.91 -24.13 3.28
N ARG A 43 27.12 -25.20 3.14
CA ARG A 43 25.69 -25.20 3.52
C ARG A 43 25.49 -25.19 5.04
N GLN A 44 26.36 -25.84 5.81
CA GLN A 44 26.31 -25.80 7.28
C GLN A 44 26.73 -24.42 7.82
N ASP A 45 27.74 -23.79 7.22
CA ASP A 45 28.20 -22.45 7.62
C ASP A 45 27.21 -21.34 7.20
N ALA A 46 26.51 -21.51 6.07
CA ALA A 46 25.42 -20.61 5.67
C ALA A 46 24.19 -20.72 6.60
N ALA A 47 23.93 -21.91 7.17
CA ALA A 47 22.87 -22.09 8.16
C ALA A 47 23.22 -21.42 9.51
N GLN A 48 24.50 -21.46 9.93
CA GLN A 48 24.96 -20.81 11.17
C GLN A 48 25.09 -19.28 11.07
N THR A 49 25.29 -18.73 9.87
CA THR A 49 25.41 -17.27 9.65
C THR A 49 24.11 -16.59 9.22
N SER A 50 23.01 -17.35 9.06
CA SER A 50 21.65 -16.83 8.83
C SER A 50 20.99 -16.23 10.09
N GLY A 51 21.78 -15.95 11.13
CA GLY A 51 21.39 -15.09 12.25
C GLY A 51 21.08 -13.68 11.75
N MET A 52 19.85 -13.51 11.29
CA MET A 52 19.21 -12.23 11.00
C MET A 52 19.60 -11.23 12.09
N PRO A 53 20.18 -10.06 11.75
CA PRO A 53 20.47 -9.04 12.73
C PRO A 53 19.17 -8.65 13.44
N HIS A 54 19.14 -8.93 14.73
CA HIS A 54 18.04 -8.74 15.67
C HIS A 54 17.80 -7.24 15.98
N PHE A 55 17.90 -6.37 14.96
CA PHE A 55 17.89 -4.91 15.12
C PHE A 55 16.64 -4.22 14.53
N MET A 56 15.65 -4.97 14.03
CA MET A 56 14.33 -4.43 13.67
C MET A 56 13.19 -4.89 14.58
N SER A 57 13.52 -5.38 15.79
CA SER A 57 12.53 -5.71 16.83
C SER A 57 12.61 -4.78 18.04
N ARG A 58 12.99 -3.51 17.83
CA ARG A 58 12.57 -2.43 18.71
C ARG A 58 11.27 -1.89 18.15
N GLY A 59 10.18 -2.61 18.45
CA GLY A 59 8.86 -2.02 18.40
C GLY A 59 8.94 -0.70 19.17
N PHE A 60 8.65 0.39 18.49
CA PHE A 60 8.19 1.60 19.15
C PHE A 60 6.93 1.17 19.89
N THR A 61 7.06 0.79 21.15
CA THR A 61 5.92 0.66 22.06
C THR A 61 5.42 2.07 22.25
N ILE A 62 4.57 2.52 21.31
CA ILE A 62 3.67 3.66 21.52
C ILE A 62 2.92 3.30 22.79
N GLY A 63 3.22 4.05 23.85
CA GLY A 63 2.77 3.76 25.19
C GLY A 63 1.25 3.70 25.25
N GLY A 64 0.74 2.58 25.77
CA GLY A 64 -0.36 2.43 26.73
C GLY A 64 -1.75 2.98 26.44
N ASP A 65 -1.86 4.17 25.86
CA ASP A 65 -3.06 5.00 26.00
C ASP A 65 -3.69 5.37 24.66
N CYS A 66 -3.42 4.61 23.59
CA CYS A 66 -4.15 4.76 22.33
C CYS A 66 -5.00 3.51 22.03
N ASP A 67 -6.16 3.70 21.39
CA ASP A 67 -6.98 2.61 20.85
C ASP A 67 -6.34 1.98 19.60
N GLU A 68 -7.00 0.97 19.02
CA GLU A 68 -6.54 0.27 17.81
C GLU A 68 -6.45 1.17 16.56
N PHE A 69 -6.94 2.41 16.64
CA PHE A 69 -6.90 3.43 15.58
C PHE A 69 -5.94 4.59 15.90
N GLY A 70 -5.23 4.55 17.04
CA GLY A 70 -4.23 5.55 17.42
C GLY A 70 -4.79 6.76 18.19
N TRP A 71 -6.06 6.75 18.59
CA TRP A 71 -6.66 7.85 19.37
C TRP A 71 -6.42 7.67 20.87
N PRO A 72 -6.17 8.76 21.63
CA PRO A 72 -6.04 8.67 23.08
C PRO A 72 -7.28 8.00 23.70
N LYS A 73 -7.08 6.94 24.48
CA LYS A 73 -8.13 6.29 25.27
C LYS A 73 -8.68 7.31 26.25
N ALA A 74 -9.98 7.59 26.14
CA ALA A 74 -10.65 8.41 27.14
C ALA A 74 -10.46 7.79 28.53
N PRO A 75 -10.24 8.60 29.59
CA PRO A 75 -10.21 8.11 30.96
C PRO A 75 -11.45 7.25 31.22
N ILE A 76 -11.23 6.05 31.77
CA ILE A 76 -12.33 5.16 32.17
C ILE A 76 -12.93 5.76 33.45
N GLU A 77 -13.80 6.75 33.28
CA GLU A 77 -14.72 7.15 34.33
C GLU A 77 -15.74 6.02 34.44
N LEU A 78 -15.64 5.24 35.52
CA LEU A 78 -16.71 4.34 35.97
C LEU A 78 -17.89 5.23 36.35
N GLU A 79 -18.65 5.68 35.36
CA GLU A 79 -19.96 6.29 35.59
C GLU A 79 -20.84 5.20 36.18
N GLU A 80 -21.19 5.35 37.46
CA GLU A 80 -22.17 4.52 38.11
C GLU A 80 -23.44 4.52 37.25
N PRO A 81 -24.04 3.35 36.96
CA PRO A 81 -25.23 3.29 36.12
C PRO A 81 -26.30 4.21 36.70
N LEU A 82 -26.88 5.07 35.85
CA LEU A 82 -27.94 5.99 36.25
C LEU A 82 -28.99 5.24 37.08
N THR A 83 -29.26 5.75 38.27
CA THR A 83 -30.27 5.18 39.15
C THR A 83 -31.64 5.21 38.46
N GLU A 84 -32.49 4.23 38.76
CA GLU A 84 -33.84 4.11 38.18
C GLU A 84 -34.65 5.41 38.36
N GLU A 85 -34.45 6.10 39.49
CA GLU A 85 -35.05 7.40 39.80
C GLU A 85 -34.56 8.54 38.87
N GLN A 86 -33.28 8.54 38.48
CA GLN A 86 -32.74 9.50 37.51
C GLN A 86 -33.25 9.24 36.09
N LEU A 87 -33.42 7.98 35.72
CA LEU A 87 -34.02 7.58 34.44
C LEU A 87 -35.49 8.02 34.35
N GLU A 88 -36.27 7.82 35.42
CA GLU A 88 -37.65 8.30 35.49
C GLU A 88 -37.75 9.83 35.45
N ALA A 89 -36.85 10.53 36.16
CA ALA A 89 -36.79 11.98 36.15
C ALA A 89 -36.47 12.54 34.75
N GLN A 90 -35.52 11.91 34.04
CA GLN A 90 -35.24 12.27 32.65
C GLN A 90 -36.42 11.99 31.72
N ALA A 91 -37.14 10.87 31.91
CA ALA A 91 -38.31 10.53 31.12
C ALA A 91 -39.44 11.56 31.30
N ARG A 92 -39.74 11.96 32.55
CA ARG A 92 -40.75 13.00 32.83
C ARG A 92 -40.37 14.35 32.24
N ARG A 93 -39.11 14.77 32.41
CA ARG A 93 -38.61 16.03 31.82
C ARG A 93 -38.69 16.02 30.29
N ARG A 94 -38.46 14.87 29.66
CA ARG A 94 -38.62 14.69 28.22
C ARG A 94 -40.08 14.85 27.77
N GLU A 95 -41.04 14.31 28.53
CA GLU A 95 -42.47 14.44 28.24
C GLU A 95 -42.97 15.88 28.42
N GLU A 96 -42.51 16.57 29.46
CA GLU A 96 -42.83 18.00 29.70
C GLU A 96 -42.35 18.88 28.54
N ILE A 97 -41.10 18.71 28.09
CA ILE A 97 -40.53 19.46 26.96
C ILE A 97 -41.28 19.15 25.65
N LEU A 98 -41.66 17.88 25.43
CA LEU A 98 -42.47 17.49 24.28
C LEU A 98 -43.87 18.13 24.31
N ALA A 99 -44.44 18.35 25.48
CA ALA A 99 -45.72 19.04 25.64
C ALA A 99 -45.60 20.55 25.45
N GLU A 100 -44.50 21.16 25.92
CA GLU A 100 -44.21 22.59 25.72
C GLU A 100 -43.91 22.92 24.25
N HIS A 101 -43.25 22.01 23.53
CA HIS A 101 -42.94 22.16 22.10
C HIS A 101 -44.03 21.57 21.17
N ALA A 102 -45.27 21.49 21.62
CA ALA A 102 -46.41 21.28 20.72
C ALA A 102 -46.35 22.31 19.58
N PRO A 103 -46.61 21.93 18.31
CA PRO A 103 -46.19 22.67 17.13
C PRO A 103 -46.83 24.06 17.06
N SER A 104 -46.18 25.06 17.65
CA SER A 104 -46.46 26.46 17.40
C SER A 104 -45.85 26.80 16.05
N GLU A 105 -46.66 27.37 15.15
CA GLU A 105 -46.20 27.79 13.82
C GLU A 105 -44.90 28.59 13.90
N PRO A 106 -43.93 28.34 12.99
CA PRO A 106 -42.63 28.97 13.06
C PRO A 106 -42.75 30.47 12.84
N GLN A 107 -42.65 31.25 13.92
CA GLN A 107 -42.30 32.67 13.81
C GLN A 107 -40.82 32.75 13.45
N VAL A 108 -40.53 32.69 12.15
CA VAL A 108 -39.22 33.04 11.62
C VAL A 108 -39.01 34.53 11.89
N LEU A 109 -38.33 34.84 13.00
CA LEU A 109 -37.89 36.18 13.37
C LEU A 109 -36.74 36.61 12.45
N LEU A 110 -37.06 36.83 11.17
CA LEU A 110 -36.21 37.55 10.23
C LEU A 110 -36.02 38.96 10.79
N ARG A 111 -34.81 39.26 11.27
CA ARG A 111 -34.45 40.65 11.55
C ARG A 111 -34.57 41.43 10.24
N PRO A 112 -35.41 42.49 10.16
CA PRO A 112 -35.69 43.18 8.90
C PRO A 112 -34.48 43.88 8.27
N ASP A 113 -33.37 44.04 9.01
CA ASP A 113 -32.22 44.83 8.58
C ASP A 113 -31.02 44.02 8.07
N GLN A 114 -31.10 42.68 8.00
CA GLN A 114 -30.03 41.88 7.42
C GLN A 114 -30.21 41.75 5.91
N ALA A 115 -29.42 42.50 5.15
CA ALA A 115 -29.29 42.31 3.71
C ALA A 115 -29.04 40.82 3.42
N PRO A 116 -29.70 40.23 2.41
CA PRO A 116 -29.54 38.81 2.09
C PRO A 116 -28.06 38.54 1.85
N VAL A 117 -27.47 37.68 2.69
CA VAL A 117 -26.10 37.21 2.50
C VAL A 117 -26.08 36.60 1.11
N LYS A 118 -25.37 37.23 0.18
CA LYS A 118 -25.16 36.66 -1.16
C LYS A 118 -24.39 35.37 -0.96
N VAL A 119 -25.11 34.24 -0.99
CA VAL A 119 -24.51 32.92 -1.02
C VAL A 119 -23.68 32.88 -2.29
N VAL A 120 -22.36 33.00 -2.14
CA VAL A 120 -21.45 32.87 -3.26
C VAL A 120 -21.58 31.42 -3.72
N PRO A 121 -22.02 31.15 -4.96
CA PRO A 121 -22.16 29.78 -5.43
C PRO A 121 -20.79 29.11 -5.30
N PHE A 122 -20.74 28.02 -4.53
CA PHE A 122 -19.55 27.22 -4.38
C PHE A 122 -19.16 26.68 -5.75
N LYS A 123 -18.17 27.31 -6.39
CA LYS A 123 -17.60 26.80 -7.64
C LYS A 123 -16.76 25.58 -7.28
N SER A 124 -17.32 24.39 -7.48
CA SER A 124 -16.52 23.17 -7.52
C SER A 124 -15.37 23.35 -8.52
N HIS A 125 -14.16 22.97 -8.14
CA HIS A 125 -12.98 23.01 -9.01
C HIS A 125 -12.99 21.89 -10.06
N MET A 126 -13.98 20.99 -10.01
CA MET A 126 -14.16 19.85 -10.89
C MET A 126 -15.58 19.78 -11.43
N ALA A 127 -15.74 19.25 -12.63
CA ALA A 127 -17.05 18.95 -13.22
C ALA A 127 -17.70 17.75 -12.51
N GLN A 128 -19.03 17.68 -12.53
CA GLN A 128 -19.77 16.58 -11.88
C GLN A 128 -19.46 15.21 -12.51
N GLU A 129 -19.16 15.17 -13.81
CA GLU A 129 -18.79 13.96 -14.54
C GLU A 129 -17.46 13.39 -14.04
N GLU A 130 -16.44 14.25 -13.86
CA GLU A 130 -15.14 13.87 -13.29
C GLU A 130 -15.26 13.43 -11.82
N PHE A 131 -16.22 14.02 -11.09
CA PHE A 131 -16.51 13.64 -9.71
C PHE A 131 -17.11 12.23 -9.63
N ASP A 132 -17.99 11.89 -10.58
CA ASP A 132 -18.60 10.57 -10.68
C ASP A 132 -17.61 9.50 -11.18
N GLU A 133 -16.70 9.84 -12.08
CA GLU A 133 -15.66 8.93 -12.60
C GLU A 133 -14.64 8.53 -11.52
N LEU A 134 -14.29 9.46 -10.64
CA LEU A 134 -13.28 9.25 -9.58
C LEU A 134 -13.85 8.60 -8.31
N ASP A 135 -15.09 8.11 -8.35
CA ASP A 135 -15.80 7.44 -7.26
C ASP A 135 -15.77 8.26 -5.94
N TYR A 136 -15.91 9.58 -6.06
CA TYR A 136 -16.00 10.41 -4.87
C TYR A 136 -17.30 10.11 -4.09
N PRO A 137 -17.27 10.21 -2.75
CA PRO A 137 -18.46 10.04 -1.93
C PRO A 137 -19.58 10.99 -2.39
N LYS A 138 -20.67 10.43 -2.92
CA LYS A 138 -21.80 11.22 -3.40
C LYS A 138 -22.61 11.73 -2.24
N VAL A 139 -22.92 13.02 -2.28
CA VAL A 139 -23.88 13.62 -1.35
C VAL A 139 -25.27 13.03 -1.65
N PRO A 140 -26.02 12.55 -0.64
CA PRO A 140 -27.38 12.09 -0.86
C PRO A 140 -28.24 13.15 -1.53
N LYS A 141 -29.08 12.76 -2.49
CA LYS A 141 -29.95 13.70 -3.25
C LYS A 141 -30.94 14.46 -2.37
N GLU A 142 -31.24 13.94 -1.19
CA GLU A 142 -32.13 14.53 -0.19
C GLU A 142 -31.53 15.78 0.47
N TRP A 143 -30.21 16.00 0.31
CA TRP A 143 -29.52 17.15 0.89
C TRP A 143 -29.66 18.37 -0.02
N THR A 144 -30.87 18.93 -0.04
CA THR A 144 -31.14 20.23 -0.67
C THR A 144 -30.37 21.35 0.07
N PRO A 145 -30.20 22.53 -0.54
CA PRO A 145 -29.58 23.67 0.15
C PRO A 145 -30.25 24.01 1.49
N ASP A 146 -31.55 23.79 1.60
CA ASP A 146 -32.35 24.04 2.80
C ASP A 146 -32.36 22.86 3.79
N TYR A 147 -31.95 21.65 3.36
CA TYR A 147 -31.95 20.44 4.19
C TYR A 147 -31.18 20.64 5.49
N PHE A 148 -30.00 21.24 5.43
CA PHE A 148 -29.19 21.48 6.63
C PHE A 148 -29.83 22.51 7.55
N THR A 149 -30.49 23.52 6.99
CA THR A 149 -31.22 24.53 7.77
C THR A 149 -32.37 23.89 8.53
N GLU A 150 -33.17 23.05 7.87
CA GLU A 150 -34.26 22.30 8.49
C GLU A 150 -33.76 21.27 9.50
N LEU A 151 -32.68 20.55 9.18
CA LEU A 151 -32.08 19.57 10.08
C LEU A 151 -31.57 20.25 11.35
N MET A 152 -30.83 21.36 11.22
CA MET A 152 -30.34 22.13 12.37
C MET A 152 -31.48 22.69 13.21
N TYR A 153 -32.59 23.09 12.59
CA TYR A 153 -33.79 23.50 13.33
C TYR A 153 -34.39 22.32 14.10
N LYS A 154 -34.62 21.18 13.44
CA LYS A 154 -35.16 19.96 14.08
C LYS A 154 -34.25 19.47 15.20
N GLU A 155 -32.93 19.54 15.04
CA GLU A 155 -31.98 19.15 16.08
C GLU A 155 -31.97 20.06 17.31
N ARG A 156 -32.42 21.31 17.16
CA ARG A 156 -32.57 22.26 18.28
C ARG A 156 -33.90 22.14 19.01
N VAL A 157 -34.93 21.60 18.36
CA VAL A 157 -36.31 21.67 18.87
C VAL A 157 -36.89 20.29 19.19
N ASP A 158 -36.51 19.24 18.47
CA ASP A 158 -37.13 17.91 18.59
C ASP A 158 -36.22 16.88 19.29
N PRO A 159 -36.54 16.46 20.53
CA PRO A 159 -35.82 15.41 21.27
C PRO A 159 -35.83 14.02 20.62
N ARG A 160 -36.68 13.79 19.61
CA ARG A 160 -36.70 12.54 18.84
C ARG A 160 -35.63 12.54 17.74
N VAL A 161 -35.33 13.71 17.20
CA VAL A 161 -34.33 13.89 16.14
C VAL A 161 -32.94 14.05 16.75
N ASN A 162 -32.83 14.79 17.86
CA ASN A 162 -31.59 14.96 18.60
C ASN A 162 -31.73 14.45 20.05
N PRO A 163 -31.39 13.18 20.31
CA PRO A 163 -31.36 12.63 21.67
C PRO A 163 -30.45 13.41 22.62
N ASN A 164 -29.49 14.19 22.09
CA ASN A 164 -28.55 14.97 22.86
C ASN A 164 -29.06 16.32 23.35
N LEU A 165 -30.30 16.70 23.05
CA LEU A 165 -30.85 18.01 23.44
C LEU A 165 -30.74 18.32 24.94
N LEU A 166 -30.65 17.28 25.78
CA LEU A 166 -30.57 17.38 27.23
C LEU A 166 -29.26 16.82 27.81
N LEU A 167 -28.35 16.36 26.95
CA LEU A 167 -27.07 15.80 27.37
C LEU A 167 -25.99 16.87 27.34
N ASP A 168 -25.11 16.85 28.33
CA ASP A 168 -23.95 17.73 28.38
C ASP A 168 -22.92 17.34 27.32
N GLU A 169 -22.18 18.31 26.79
CA GLU A 169 -21.14 18.11 25.77
C GLU A 169 -19.98 17.26 26.30
N GLY A 170 -19.77 17.22 27.62
CA GLY A 170 -18.81 16.35 28.28
C GLY A 170 -19.21 14.87 28.31
N HIS A 171 -20.49 14.55 28.08
CA HIS A 171 -20.99 13.18 28.20
C HIS A 171 -20.65 12.36 26.93
N LYS A 172 -20.08 11.16 27.09
CA LYS A 172 -19.63 10.31 25.94
C LYS A 172 -20.75 10.00 24.94
N GLU A 173 -21.97 9.75 25.43
CA GLU A 173 -23.14 9.51 24.58
C GLU A 173 -23.51 10.68 23.66
N PHE A 174 -23.13 11.91 24.02
CA PHE A 174 -23.30 13.07 23.15
C PHE A 174 -22.52 12.86 21.85
N TRP A 175 -21.23 12.56 21.95
CA TRP A 175 -20.35 12.35 20.80
C TRP A 175 -20.70 11.07 20.02
N ASN A 176 -21.09 10.00 20.71
CA ASN A 176 -21.56 8.77 20.06
C ASN A 176 -22.80 9.02 19.19
N THR A 177 -23.77 9.77 19.71
CA THR A 177 -24.99 10.09 18.98
C THR A 177 -24.71 11.05 17.83
N MET A 178 -23.84 12.05 18.03
CA MET A 178 -23.40 12.95 16.96
C MET A 178 -22.71 12.19 15.82
N ALA A 179 -21.79 11.27 16.13
CA ALA A 179 -21.08 10.47 15.13
C ALA A 179 -22.01 9.50 14.36
N ARG A 180 -23.14 9.09 14.96
CA ARG A 180 -24.12 8.22 14.30
C ARG A 180 -24.96 8.93 13.25
N LYS A 181 -25.03 10.27 13.27
CA LYS A 181 -25.86 11.06 12.36
C LYS A 181 -25.42 10.86 10.90
N PRO A 182 -26.36 10.79 9.94
CA PRO A 182 -26.03 10.56 8.53
C PRO A 182 -25.04 11.57 7.96
N PHE A 183 -25.15 12.84 8.36
CA PHE A 183 -24.23 13.87 7.88
C PHE A 183 -22.82 13.72 8.44
N ALA A 184 -22.69 13.39 9.73
CA ALA A 184 -21.41 13.13 10.37
C ALA A 184 -20.71 11.94 9.69
N LYS A 185 -21.44 10.87 9.39
CA LYS A 185 -20.92 9.73 8.62
C LYS A 185 -20.43 10.13 7.22
N ALA A 186 -21.12 11.02 6.53
CA ALA A 186 -20.69 11.49 5.22
C ALA A 186 -19.41 12.33 5.31
N ILE A 187 -19.32 13.22 6.31
CA ILE A 187 -18.11 14.00 6.58
C ILE A 187 -16.94 13.05 6.87
N LEU A 188 -17.11 12.10 7.80
CA LEU A 188 -16.07 11.12 8.12
C LEU A 188 -15.63 10.29 6.91
N ARG A 189 -16.57 9.86 6.05
CA ARG A 189 -16.23 9.14 4.80
C ARG A 189 -15.45 10.03 3.83
N SER A 190 -15.80 11.31 3.73
CA SER A 190 -15.09 12.25 2.88
C SER A 190 -13.67 12.50 3.42
N GLU A 191 -13.50 12.68 4.73
CA GLU A 191 -12.20 12.82 5.37
C GLU A 191 -11.33 11.57 5.22
N GLN A 192 -11.93 10.38 5.39
CA GLN A 192 -11.26 9.11 5.16
C GLN A 192 -10.79 8.99 3.71
N HIS A 193 -11.66 9.28 2.74
CA HIS A 193 -11.31 9.26 1.32
C HIS A 193 -10.12 10.20 1.01
N TRP A 194 -10.14 11.43 1.53
CA TRP A 194 -9.02 12.36 1.34
C TRP A 194 -7.74 11.90 2.03
N THR A 195 -7.86 11.28 3.21
CA THR A 195 -6.74 10.69 3.94
C THR A 195 -6.13 9.53 3.16
N ASP A 196 -6.95 8.65 2.60
CA ASP A 196 -6.51 7.52 1.77
C ASP A 196 -5.78 8.01 0.51
N ARG A 197 -6.32 9.02 -0.17
CA ARG A 197 -5.64 9.65 -1.33
C ARG A 197 -4.32 10.29 -0.93
N ARG A 198 -4.29 11.02 0.20
CA ARG A 198 -3.05 11.59 0.74
C ARG A 198 -2.02 10.50 1.03
N ASN A 199 -2.43 9.38 1.63
CA ASN A 199 -1.56 8.26 1.93
C ASN A 199 -1.00 7.61 0.66
N VAL A 200 -1.81 7.47 -0.39
CA VAL A 200 -1.34 7.00 -1.71
C VAL A 200 -0.30 7.97 -2.28
N TRP A 201 -0.57 9.27 -2.22
CA TRP A 201 0.34 10.29 -2.71
C TRP A 201 1.67 10.30 -1.94
N LEU A 202 1.63 10.21 -0.61
CA LEU A 202 2.84 10.11 0.23
C LEU A 202 3.67 8.87 -0.13
N LYS A 203 3.03 7.70 -0.32
CA LYS A 203 3.73 6.49 -0.78
C LYS A 203 4.36 6.67 -2.16
N GLN A 204 3.66 7.34 -3.09
CA GLN A 204 4.22 7.63 -4.41
C GLN A 204 5.42 8.57 -4.32
N TYR A 205 5.33 9.60 -3.48
CA TYR A 205 6.42 10.54 -3.24
C TYR A 205 7.65 9.82 -2.64
N GLU A 206 7.46 9.02 -1.59
CA GLU A 206 8.52 8.21 -0.97
C GLU A 206 9.19 7.28 -2.00
N ASN A 207 8.39 6.63 -2.85
CA ASN A 207 8.93 5.76 -3.90
C ASN A 207 9.78 6.53 -4.92
N VAL A 208 9.35 7.72 -5.33
CA VAL A 208 10.12 8.58 -6.25
C VAL A 208 11.41 9.06 -5.59
N GLU A 209 11.36 9.45 -4.31
CA GLU A 209 12.53 9.87 -3.55
C GLU A 209 13.55 8.73 -3.42
N LEU A 210 13.10 7.53 -3.03
CA LEU A 210 13.95 6.34 -2.97
C LEU A 210 14.58 6.01 -4.32
N MET A 211 13.83 6.13 -5.41
CA MET A 211 14.35 5.93 -6.77
C MET A 211 15.41 6.98 -7.15
N ASN A 212 15.23 8.23 -6.74
CA ASN A 212 16.22 9.29 -6.99
C ASN A 212 17.51 9.05 -6.19
N GLN A 213 17.39 8.68 -4.91
CA GLN A 213 18.55 8.31 -4.08
C GLN A 213 19.28 7.08 -4.64
N ALA A 214 18.54 6.07 -5.11
CA ALA A 214 19.12 4.90 -5.77
C ALA A 214 19.87 5.29 -7.05
N ARG A 215 19.30 6.19 -7.87
CA ARG A 215 19.95 6.71 -9.08
C ARG A 215 21.24 7.46 -8.77
N GLU A 216 21.23 8.34 -7.79
CA GLU A 216 22.42 9.08 -7.34
C GLU A 216 23.52 8.11 -6.90
N LYS A 217 23.16 7.14 -6.05
CA LYS A 217 24.09 6.11 -5.57
C LYS A 217 24.67 5.27 -6.70
N ILE A 218 23.84 4.79 -7.63
CA ILE A 218 24.29 3.98 -8.77
C ILE A 218 25.20 4.81 -9.66
N THR A 219 24.85 6.07 -9.94
CA THR A 219 25.66 6.96 -10.78
C THR A 219 27.05 7.19 -10.16
N GLY A 220 27.12 7.42 -8.84
CA GLY A 220 28.40 7.54 -8.14
C GLY A 220 29.24 6.26 -8.22
N LEU A 221 28.63 5.08 -8.04
CA LEU A 221 29.34 3.80 -8.16
C LEU A 221 29.76 3.46 -9.60
N LEU A 222 29.05 3.99 -10.61
CA LEU A 222 29.42 3.85 -12.02
C LEU A 222 30.69 4.64 -12.37
N GLU A 223 31.06 5.65 -11.59
CA GLU A 223 32.32 6.39 -11.78
C GLU A 223 33.56 5.50 -11.52
N ASP A 224 33.43 4.50 -10.66
CA ASP A 224 34.51 3.55 -10.33
C ASP A 224 34.64 2.38 -11.34
N CYS A 225 33.70 2.26 -12.29
CA CYS A 225 33.71 1.18 -13.28
C CYS A 225 34.70 1.45 -14.42
N SER A 226 35.08 0.41 -15.18
CA SER A 226 35.85 0.58 -16.41
C SER A 226 35.14 1.46 -17.45
N MET A 227 35.93 2.11 -18.31
CA MET A 227 35.41 2.99 -19.37
C MET A 227 34.52 2.25 -20.37
N GLU A 228 34.73 0.95 -20.58
CA GLU A 228 33.91 0.13 -21.46
C GLU A 228 32.47 0.00 -20.93
N VAL A 229 32.32 -0.29 -19.63
CA VAL A 229 31.03 -0.35 -18.95
C VAL A 229 30.33 1.01 -18.97
N LYS A 230 31.07 2.10 -18.70
CA LYS A 230 30.51 3.46 -18.78
C LYS A 230 30.02 3.78 -20.19
N ARG A 231 30.76 3.42 -21.23
CA ARG A 231 30.37 3.66 -22.63
C ARG A 231 29.12 2.85 -22.99
N LEU A 232 29.00 1.63 -22.48
CA LEU A 232 27.84 0.76 -22.68
C LEU A 232 26.58 1.35 -22.03
N LEU A 233 26.68 1.77 -20.77
CA LEU A 233 25.53 2.17 -19.95
C LEU A 233 25.09 3.63 -20.15
N THR A 234 26.02 4.56 -20.35
CA THR A 234 25.73 6.01 -20.45
C THR A 234 24.51 6.33 -21.32
N PRO A 235 24.35 5.76 -22.52
CA PRO A 235 23.26 6.17 -23.39
C PRO A 235 21.93 5.44 -23.08
N ILE A 236 21.92 4.39 -22.23
CA ILE A 236 20.71 3.66 -21.82
C ILE A 236 20.32 3.86 -20.35
N VAL A 237 21.12 4.56 -19.55
CA VAL A 237 20.92 4.69 -18.08
C VAL A 237 19.64 5.46 -17.70
N HIS A 238 19.12 6.27 -18.62
CA HIS A 238 17.91 7.06 -18.40
C HIS A 238 16.64 6.20 -18.45
N HIS A 239 16.67 5.03 -19.09
CA HIS A 239 15.54 4.11 -19.11
C HIS A 239 15.36 3.38 -17.77
N LYS A 240 14.10 3.20 -17.36
CA LYS A 240 13.76 2.59 -16.06
C LYS A 240 14.24 1.13 -15.96
N ILE A 241 14.20 0.36 -17.04
CA ILE A 241 14.66 -1.04 -17.04
C ILE A 241 16.15 -1.16 -16.73
N THR A 242 16.97 -0.24 -17.24
CA THR A 242 18.40 -0.19 -16.93
C THR A 242 18.63 0.08 -15.45
N GLN A 243 17.89 1.02 -14.87
CA GLN A 243 17.96 1.32 -13.43
C GLN A 243 17.59 0.10 -12.58
N VAL A 244 16.50 -0.58 -12.91
CA VAL A 244 16.06 -1.80 -12.21
C VAL A 244 17.13 -2.91 -12.29
N SER A 245 17.73 -3.09 -13.47
CA SER A 245 18.81 -4.09 -13.65
C SER A 245 20.05 -3.75 -12.83
N LEU A 246 20.47 -2.47 -12.82
CA LEU A 246 21.61 -2.02 -12.01
C LEU A 246 21.33 -2.12 -10.50
N GLU A 247 20.11 -1.89 -10.05
CA GLU A 247 19.70 -2.10 -8.65
C GLU A 247 19.82 -3.57 -8.23
N VAL A 248 19.51 -4.52 -9.14
CA VAL A 248 19.69 -5.96 -8.91
C VAL A 248 21.17 -6.28 -8.74
N TYR A 249 22.04 -5.84 -9.63
CA TYR A 249 23.49 -6.05 -9.49
C TYR A 249 24.07 -5.36 -8.25
N LEU A 250 23.53 -4.20 -7.84
CA LEU A 250 23.94 -3.53 -6.61
C LEU A 250 23.58 -4.37 -5.38
N ARG A 251 22.42 -5.03 -5.39
CA ARG A 251 22.02 -5.95 -4.33
C ARG A 251 22.91 -7.18 -4.32
N GLU A 252 23.16 -7.78 -5.48
CA GLU A 252 24.04 -8.95 -5.63
C GLU A 252 25.48 -8.65 -5.15
N ALA A 253 26.03 -7.48 -5.51
CA ALA A 253 27.33 -7.03 -5.05
C ALA A 253 27.40 -6.91 -3.52
N LYS A 254 26.35 -6.38 -2.88
CA LYS A 254 26.25 -6.29 -1.41
C LYS A 254 26.13 -7.67 -0.76
N GLU A 255 25.32 -8.56 -1.32
CA GLU A 255 25.14 -9.92 -0.82
C GLU A 255 26.44 -10.72 -0.89
N ARG A 256 27.18 -10.60 -1.99
CA ARG A 256 28.48 -11.25 -2.20
C ARG A 256 29.66 -10.51 -1.55
N ARG A 257 29.42 -9.31 -0.99
CA ARG A 257 30.45 -8.42 -0.42
C ARG A 257 31.59 -8.10 -1.39
N ILE A 258 31.27 -7.95 -2.67
CA ILE A 258 32.22 -7.53 -3.71
C ILE A 258 31.93 -6.08 -4.14
N PRO A 259 32.94 -5.33 -4.64
CA PRO A 259 32.70 -4.02 -5.23
C PRO A 259 31.70 -4.07 -6.39
N PHE A 260 30.89 -3.02 -6.52
CA PHE A 260 29.89 -2.92 -7.59
C PHE A 260 30.51 -2.99 -8.99
N SER A 261 31.67 -2.34 -9.19
CA SER A 261 32.44 -2.39 -10.45
C SER A 261 32.81 -3.82 -10.84
N GLN A 262 33.35 -4.60 -9.88
CA GLN A 262 33.71 -5.99 -10.12
C GLN A 262 32.49 -6.86 -10.44
N CYS A 263 31.32 -6.57 -9.87
CA CYS A 263 30.08 -7.30 -10.15
C CYS A 263 29.57 -7.04 -11.58
N LEU A 264 29.65 -5.79 -12.07
CA LEU A 264 29.27 -5.43 -13.43
C LEU A 264 30.23 -5.96 -14.50
N GLU A 265 31.52 -6.06 -14.17
CA GLU A 265 32.56 -6.54 -15.09
C GLU A 265 32.59 -8.07 -15.25
N GLN A 266 31.76 -8.80 -14.50
CA GLN A 266 31.60 -10.24 -14.71
C GLN A 266 31.02 -10.53 -16.09
N ALA A 267 31.49 -11.60 -16.73
CA ALA A 267 31.10 -11.96 -18.09
C ALA A 267 29.57 -12.12 -18.24
N TYR A 268 28.91 -12.65 -17.21
CA TYR A 268 27.46 -12.81 -17.19
C TYR A 268 26.73 -11.46 -17.18
N SER A 269 27.04 -10.59 -16.19
CA SER A 269 26.44 -9.25 -16.06
C SER A 269 26.70 -8.39 -17.30
N SER A 270 27.91 -8.43 -17.83
CA SER A 270 28.29 -7.72 -19.05
C SER A 270 27.46 -8.20 -20.25
N HIS A 271 27.29 -9.52 -20.42
CA HIS A 271 26.47 -10.08 -21.50
C HIS A 271 25.00 -9.64 -21.41
N GLU A 272 24.41 -9.64 -20.21
CA GLU A 272 23.03 -9.16 -20.01
C GLU A 272 22.90 -7.66 -20.31
N LEU A 273 23.86 -6.84 -19.89
CA LEU A 273 23.86 -5.40 -20.19
C LEU A 273 24.04 -5.12 -21.68
N HIS A 274 24.83 -5.92 -22.39
CA HIS A 274 24.94 -5.86 -23.84
C HIS A 274 23.61 -6.22 -24.52
N GLY A 275 22.94 -7.28 -24.08
CA GLY A 275 21.60 -7.63 -24.59
C GLY A 275 20.57 -6.54 -24.34
N LEU A 276 20.60 -5.91 -23.16
CA LEU A 276 19.76 -4.77 -22.84
C LEU A 276 20.02 -3.60 -23.79
N ARG A 277 21.29 -3.28 -24.02
CA ARG A 277 21.72 -2.23 -24.94
C ARG A 277 21.23 -2.47 -26.36
N GLU A 278 21.45 -3.66 -26.90
CA GLU A 278 21.08 -4.02 -28.27
C GLU A 278 19.56 -3.93 -28.48
N ALA A 279 18.78 -4.40 -27.51
CA ALA A 279 17.34 -4.35 -27.58
C ALA A 279 16.78 -2.92 -27.49
N ILE A 280 17.42 -2.05 -26.69
CA ILE A 280 17.06 -0.62 -26.60
C ILE A 280 17.51 0.12 -27.87
N ASP A 281 18.71 -0.12 -28.38
CA ASP A 281 19.19 0.53 -29.61
C ASP A 281 18.33 0.15 -30.83
N ALA A 282 17.79 -1.07 -30.85
CA ALA A 282 16.90 -1.53 -31.91
C ALA A 282 15.48 -0.95 -31.82
N GLY A 283 14.95 -0.77 -30.60
CA GLY A 283 13.54 -0.40 -30.38
C GLY A 283 13.30 0.99 -29.78
N GLY A 284 14.36 1.72 -29.43
CA GLY A 284 14.29 2.98 -28.68
C GLY A 284 13.51 2.84 -27.37
N ASP A 285 12.66 3.83 -27.09
CA ASP A 285 11.82 3.88 -25.90
C ASP A 285 10.80 2.73 -25.84
N GLU A 286 10.24 2.31 -26.99
CA GLU A 286 9.29 1.20 -27.07
C GLU A 286 9.98 -0.12 -26.72
N GLY A 287 11.21 -0.32 -27.20
CA GLY A 287 12.04 -1.46 -26.84
C GLY A 287 12.30 -1.52 -25.34
N ALA A 288 12.66 -0.39 -24.72
CA ALA A 288 12.86 -0.29 -23.28
C ALA A 288 11.57 -0.59 -22.48
N ALA A 289 10.42 -0.08 -22.95
CA ALA A 289 9.12 -0.32 -22.33
C ALA A 289 8.73 -1.80 -22.39
N ARG A 290 8.92 -2.45 -23.54
CA ARG A 290 8.67 -3.89 -23.71
C ARG A 290 9.53 -4.74 -22.78
N LEU A 291 10.83 -4.44 -22.66
CA LEU A 291 11.73 -5.14 -21.74
C LEU A 291 11.30 -4.97 -20.29
N LEU A 292 10.84 -3.76 -19.92
CA LEU A 292 10.31 -3.49 -18.59
C LEU A 292 9.03 -4.31 -18.33
N GLU A 293 8.12 -4.36 -19.29
CA GLU A 293 6.90 -5.16 -19.19
C GLU A 293 7.23 -6.65 -19.02
N GLU A 294 8.10 -7.21 -19.86
CA GLU A 294 8.56 -8.60 -19.76
C GLU A 294 9.23 -8.90 -18.42
N TYR A 295 10.03 -7.97 -17.90
CA TYR A 295 10.64 -8.09 -16.57
C TYR A 295 9.57 -8.09 -15.47
N THR A 296 8.61 -7.16 -15.52
CA THR A 296 7.53 -7.09 -14.52
C THR A 296 6.63 -8.32 -14.57
N ALA A 297 6.32 -8.85 -15.76
CA ALA A 297 5.53 -10.05 -15.94
C ALA A 297 6.25 -11.27 -15.33
N ARG A 298 7.56 -11.42 -15.58
CA ARG A 298 8.38 -12.47 -14.96
C ARG A 298 8.41 -12.35 -13.44
N SER A 299 8.64 -11.15 -12.92
CA SER A 299 8.67 -10.92 -11.47
C SER A 299 7.32 -11.22 -10.81
N GLN A 300 6.19 -10.83 -11.43
CA GLN A 300 4.86 -11.17 -10.94
C GLN A 300 4.61 -12.68 -10.97
N GLN A 301 5.05 -13.36 -12.04
CA GLN A 301 4.95 -14.81 -12.13
C GLN A 301 5.72 -15.50 -11.00
N GLU A 302 6.97 -15.10 -10.75
CA GLU A 302 7.79 -15.64 -9.66
C GLU A 302 7.15 -15.41 -8.29
N GLN A 303 6.63 -14.20 -8.03
CA GLN A 303 5.90 -13.91 -6.79
C GLN A 303 4.65 -14.77 -6.63
N SER A 304 3.90 -14.97 -7.72
CA SER A 304 2.70 -15.81 -7.71
C SER A 304 3.04 -17.29 -7.47
N ASP A 305 4.13 -17.77 -8.06
CA ASP A 305 4.62 -19.13 -7.89
C ASP A 305 5.14 -19.36 -6.47
N GLU A 306 5.86 -18.40 -5.91
CA GLU A 306 6.33 -18.44 -4.53
C GLU A 306 5.16 -18.42 -3.55
N ARG A 307 4.15 -17.56 -3.79
CA ARG A 307 2.90 -17.55 -3.00
C ARG A 307 2.20 -18.90 -3.07
N ARG A 308 2.10 -19.49 -4.27
CA ARG A 308 1.49 -20.81 -4.47
C ARG A 308 2.27 -21.91 -3.76
N ARG A 309 3.61 -21.87 -3.79
CA ARG A 309 4.47 -22.81 -3.05
C ARG A 309 4.28 -22.67 -1.54
N GLN A 310 4.24 -21.44 -1.02
CA GLN A 310 3.98 -21.17 0.40
C GLN A 310 2.59 -21.66 0.81
N GLU A 311 1.56 -21.40 0.01
CA GLU A 311 0.22 -21.92 0.23
C GLU A 311 0.20 -23.46 0.23
N GLN A 312 0.90 -24.12 -0.70
CA GLN A 312 0.99 -25.58 -0.75
C GLN A 312 1.76 -26.16 0.45
N ALA A 313 2.88 -25.56 0.85
CA ALA A 313 3.63 -25.93 2.05
C ALA A 313 2.78 -25.72 3.31
N ASN A 314 1.96 -24.67 3.33
CA ASN A 314 1.05 -24.37 4.42
C ASN A 314 -0.23 -25.20 4.38
N ARG A 315 -0.60 -25.86 3.27
CA ARG A 315 -1.76 -26.78 3.23
C ARG A 315 -1.58 -27.97 4.17
N GLY A 316 -0.35 -28.46 4.34
CA GLY A 316 -0.04 -29.52 5.32
C GLY A 316 0.07 -29.00 6.77
N LYS A 317 0.31 -27.70 6.95
CA LYS A 317 0.40 -27.02 8.26
C LYS A 317 -0.84 -26.18 8.60
N ARG A 318 -1.89 -26.25 7.78
CA ARG A 318 -3.18 -25.64 8.11
C ARG A 318 -3.64 -26.40 9.34
N VAL A 319 -3.42 -25.78 10.50
CA VAL A 319 -4.18 -26.09 11.72
C VAL A 319 -5.61 -25.93 11.26
N VAL A 320 -6.28 -27.05 11.00
CA VAL A 320 -7.73 -27.09 10.92
C VAL A 320 -8.15 -26.50 12.25
N ALA A 321 -8.55 -25.23 12.25
CA ALA A 321 -9.06 -24.62 13.46
C ALA A 321 -10.16 -25.56 13.92
N ASP A 322 -9.95 -26.18 15.08
CA ASP A 322 -10.83 -27.20 15.59
C ASP A 322 -12.24 -26.62 15.56
N SER A 323 -13.23 -27.42 15.18
CA SER A 323 -14.61 -26.92 15.04
C SER A 323 -15.08 -26.21 16.32
N GLU A 324 -14.55 -26.65 17.47
CA GLU A 324 -14.72 -26.03 18.78
C GLU A 324 -14.08 -24.65 18.91
N THR A 325 -12.89 -24.41 18.35
CA THR A 325 -12.25 -23.08 18.40
C THR A 325 -12.98 -22.07 17.52
N VAL A 326 -13.49 -22.50 16.36
CA VAL A 326 -14.32 -21.65 15.49
C VAL A 326 -15.65 -21.34 16.16
N ALA A 327 -16.32 -22.34 16.75
CA ALA A 327 -17.57 -22.15 17.48
C ALA A 327 -17.38 -21.23 18.70
N SER A 328 -16.30 -21.41 19.46
CA SER A 328 -15.95 -20.56 20.61
C SER A 328 -15.77 -19.10 20.18
N ARG A 329 -15.01 -18.83 19.11
CA ARG A 329 -14.84 -17.45 18.60
C ARG A 329 -16.12 -16.85 18.02
N LEU A 330 -16.97 -17.64 17.36
CA LEU A 330 -18.27 -17.18 16.88
C LEU A 330 -19.23 -16.84 18.03
N ASN A 331 -19.26 -17.67 19.07
CA ASN A 331 -20.02 -17.41 20.28
C ASN A 331 -19.50 -16.16 21.00
N GLN A 332 -18.18 -15.98 21.05
CA GLN A 332 -17.57 -14.79 21.62
C GLN A 332 -17.90 -13.53 20.80
N ALA A 333 -17.86 -13.59 19.48
CA ALA A 333 -18.27 -12.49 18.60
C ALA A 333 -19.78 -12.19 18.71
N GLN A 334 -20.63 -13.21 18.84
CA GLN A 334 -22.05 -13.02 19.13
C GLN A 334 -22.26 -12.39 20.50
N LYS A 335 -21.49 -12.79 21.51
CA LYS A 335 -21.52 -12.17 22.84
C LYS A 335 -21.15 -10.69 22.76
N PHE A 336 -20.05 -10.34 22.10
CA PHE A 336 -19.66 -8.94 21.88
C PHE A 336 -20.70 -8.14 21.10
N ARG A 337 -21.40 -8.76 20.15
CA ARG A 337 -22.51 -8.11 19.43
C ARG A 337 -23.73 -7.89 20.33
N LYS A 338 -24.00 -8.81 21.26
CA LYS A 338 -25.19 -8.82 22.10
C LYS A 338 -25.03 -7.94 23.34
N ASP A 339 -23.84 -7.93 23.93
CA ASP A 339 -23.47 -7.09 25.06
C ASP A 339 -23.18 -5.64 24.60
N GLY A 340 -23.16 -5.40 23.29
CA GLY A 340 -22.63 -4.18 22.69
C GLY A 340 -21.12 -4.13 22.87
N TYR A 341 -20.41 -3.36 22.06
CA TYR A 341 -19.00 -3.04 22.30
C TYR A 341 -18.86 -2.10 23.52
N ILE A 342 -19.47 -2.46 24.66
CA ILE A 342 -19.62 -1.59 25.84
C ILE A 342 -18.43 -1.74 26.80
N GLU A 343 -17.65 -2.81 26.71
CA GLU A 343 -16.50 -3.02 27.60
C GLU A 343 -15.27 -3.49 26.84
N TRP A 344 -14.58 -2.63 26.10
CA TRP A 344 -13.12 -2.70 25.85
C TRP A 344 -12.57 -1.33 25.45
#